data_AF-K4CF54-F1
#
_entry.id   AF-K4CF54-F1
#
_cell.length_a   1.000
_cell.length_b   1.000
_cell.length_c   1.000
_cell.angle_alpha   90.00
_cell.angle_beta   90.00
_cell.angle_gamma   90.00
#
_symmetry.space_group_name_H-M   'P 1'
#
loop_
_entity.id
_entity.type
_entity.pdbx_description
1 polymer ?
#
loop_
_entity_poly.entity_id
_entity_poly.type
_entity_poly.pdbx_seq_one_letter_code
_entity_poly.pdbx_strand_id
1 'polypeptide(L)' 'MTSIATEDEEVTVEVRDASPAHYLLKIESFSLLSESGIDKFESNEFVAAGYKW' A
#
# COMPACT_ATOMS: atom_id res chain seq x y z
N MET A 1 -17.77 8.71 18.70
CA MET A 1 -19.02 9.25 18.15
C MET A 1 -18.70 10.66 17.68
N THR A 2 -18.35 10.84 16.42
CA THR A 2 -18.11 12.16 15.84
C THR A 2 -19.00 12.25 14.62
N SER A 3 -20.06 13.04 14.75
CA SER A 3 -20.96 13.40 13.66
C SER A 3 -20.26 14.46 12.80
N ILE A 4 -20.29 14.28 11.48
CA ILE A 4 -19.97 15.33 10.52
C ILE A 4 -21.10 15.28 9.51
N ALA A 5 -21.88 16.35 9.42
CA ALA A 5 -22.95 16.52 8.45
C ALA A 5 -22.51 17.55 7.43
N THR A 6 -22.38 17.15 6.16
CA THR A 6 -22.37 18.01 4.96
C THR A 6 -22.83 17.17 3.77
N GLU A 7 -23.75 17.73 2.98
CA GLU A 7 -24.48 17.12 1.86
C GLU A 7 -23.62 16.92 0.59
N ASP A 8 -24.00 15.91 -0.23
CA ASP A 8 -23.64 15.61 -1.63
C ASP A 8 -22.18 15.25 -2.00
N GLU A 9 -21.71 14.09 -1.55
CA GLU A 9 -20.91 13.11 -2.31
C GLU A 9 -21.02 11.80 -1.51
N GLU A 10 -21.43 10.67 -2.11
CA GLU A 10 -21.43 9.38 -1.41
C GLU A 10 -19.98 8.95 -1.15
N VAL A 11 -19.36 9.51 -0.12
CA VAL A 11 -18.05 9.12 0.35
C VAL A 11 -18.22 7.81 1.12
N THR A 12 -17.96 6.70 0.45
CA THR A 12 -17.90 5.39 1.09
C THR A 12 -16.68 5.35 2.03
N VAL A 13 -16.91 5.48 3.33
CA VAL A 13 -15.86 5.37 4.35
C VAL A 13 -15.74 3.91 4.77
N GLU A 14 -14.65 3.24 4.36
CA GLU A 14 -14.33 1.89 4.83
C GLU A 14 -13.52 1.96 6.13
N VAL A 15 -14.01 1.28 7.18
CA VAL A 15 -13.29 1.12 8.44
C VAL A 15 -12.60 -0.24 8.43
N ARG A 16 -11.27 -0.24 8.51
CA ARG A 16 -10.48 -1.48 8.64
C ARG A 16 -10.30 -1.81 10.12
N ASP A 17 -10.61 -3.06 10.49
CA ASP A 17 -10.39 -3.59 11.84
C ASP A 17 -8.88 -3.70 12.17
N ALA A 18 -8.06 -4.01 11.15
CA ALA A 18 -6.61 -4.10 11.29
C ALA A 18 -5.93 -2.75 11.02
N SER A 19 -4.90 -2.44 11.83
CA SER A 19 -3.97 -1.33 11.54
C SER A 19 -3.43 -1.50 10.12
N PRO A 20 -3.37 -0.44 9.31
CA PRO A 20 -2.93 -0.58 7.95
C PRO A 20 -1.50 -1.14 7.87
N ALA A 21 -1.37 -2.33 7.29
CA ALA A 21 -0.07 -2.91 6.96
C ALA A 21 0.48 -2.24 5.70
N HIS A 22 0.96 -1.00 5.84
CA HIS A 22 1.50 -0.24 4.72
C HIS A 22 3.00 -0.52 4.57
N TYR A 23 3.33 -1.44 3.68
CA TYR A 23 4.68 -1.51 3.09
C TYR A 23 4.67 -0.75 1.76
N LEU A 24 5.57 0.22 1.63
CA LEU A 24 5.72 1.01 0.41
C LEU A 24 7.04 0.64 -0.26
N LEU A 25 6.94 0.12 -1.49
CA LEU A 25 8.08 -0.10 -2.37
C LEU A 25 8.13 1.03 -3.40
N LYS A 26 9.23 1.77 -3.44
CA LYS A 26 9.48 2.80 -4.46
C LYS A 26 10.54 2.29 -5.44
N ILE A 27 10.21 2.31 -6.72
CA ILE A 27 11.15 2.04 -7.81
C ILE A 27 11.47 3.38 -8.48
N GLU A 28 12.71 3.84 -8.36
CA GLU A 28 13.10 5.17 -8.84
C GLU A 28 13.43 5.21 -10.33
N SER A 29 13.79 4.08 -10.93
CA SER A 29 14.24 4.00 -12.31
C SER A 29 13.68 2.77 -13.01
N PHE A 30 12.36 2.74 -13.19
CA PHE A 30 11.66 1.60 -13.77
C PHE A 30 12.17 1.26 -15.18
N SER A 31 12.45 2.25 -16.03
CA SER A 31 12.98 2.02 -17.38
C SER A 31 14.29 1.22 -17.35
N LEU A 32 15.25 1.65 -16.52
CA LEU A 32 16.51 0.94 -16.34
C LEU A 32 16.31 -0.47 -15.78
N LEU A 33 15.40 -0.63 -14.81
CA LEU A 33 15.07 -1.94 -14.26
C LEU A 33 14.53 -2.88 -15.36
N SER A 34 13.61 -2.39 -16.20
CA SER A 34 13.00 -3.19 -17.27
C SER A 34 13.98 -3.58 -18.38
N GLU A 35 14.98 -2.74 -18.64
CA GLU A 35 15.98 -2.96 -19.70
C GLU A 35 17.19 -3.77 -19.21
N SER A 36 17.39 -3.87 -17.89
CA SER A 36 18.54 -4.54 -17.28
C SER A 36 18.61 -6.06 -17.54
N GLY A 37 17.57 -6.66 -18.10
CA GLY A 37 17.47 -8.11 -18.32
C GLY A 37 17.27 -8.92 -17.04
N ILE A 38 16.94 -8.26 -15.92
CA ILE A 38 16.57 -8.92 -14.67
C ILE A 38 15.22 -9.62 -14.87
N ASP A 39 15.22 -10.94 -14.63
CA ASP A 39 14.02 -11.78 -14.71
C ASP A 39 13.06 -11.52 -13.53
N LYS A 40 13.59 -11.20 -12.34
CA LYS A 40 12.80 -11.00 -11.13
C LYS A 40 13.41 -9.96 -10.19
N PHE A 41 12.55 -9.10 -9.65
CA PHE A 41 12.85 -8.18 -8.55
C PHE A 41 12.10 -8.62 -7.30
N GLU A 42 12.78 -8.66 -6.16
CA GLU A 42 12.19 -8.96 -4.85
C GLU A 42 12.31 -7.73 -3.94
N SER A 43 11.27 -7.46 -3.16
CA SER A 43 11.29 -6.38 -2.17
C SER A 43 12.07 -6.78 -0.91
N ASN A 44 12.33 -5.82 -0.04
CA ASN A 44 12.83 -6.16 1.30
C ASN A 44 11.75 -6.86 2.11
N GLU A 45 12.16 -7.70 3.05
CA GLU A 45 11.26 -8.35 4.00
C GLU A 45 10.54 -7.30 4.86
N PHE A 46 9.26 -7.53 5.18
CA PHE A 46 8.50 -6.64 6.06
C PHE A 46 7.49 -7.41 6.93
N VAL A 47 7.10 -6.81 8.06
CA VAL A 47 6.15 -7.43 8.99
C VAL A 47 4.79 -6.78 8.82
N ALA A 48 3.78 -7.60 8.53
CA ALA A 48 2.41 -7.17 8.31
C ALA A 48 1.42 -8.24 8.78
N ALA A 49 0.36 -7.81 9.47
CA ALA A 49 -0.69 -8.69 10.00
C ALA A 49 -0.17 -9.84 10.89
N GLY A 50 0.96 -9.65 11.59
CA GLY A 50 1.57 -10.68 12.42
C GLY A 50 2.42 -11.71 11.66
N TYR A 51 2.66 -11.51 10.36
CA TYR A 51 3.47 -12.37 9.51
C TYR A 51 4.68 -11.62 8.96
N LYS A 52 5.75 -12.37 8.64
CA LYS A 52 6.91 -11.90 7.89
C LYS A 52 6.68 -12.21 6.41
N TRP A 53 6.62 -11.15 5.60
CA TRP A 53 6.43 -11.18 4.15
C TRP A 53 7.74 -10.88 3.43
#